data_AF-A0A3S1DTU2-F1
#
_entry.id   AF-A0A3S1DTU2-F1
#
_cell.length_a   1.000
_cell.length_b   1.000
_cell.length_c   1.000
_cell.angle_alpha   90.00
_cell.angle_beta   90.00
_cell.angle_gamma   90.00
#
_symmetry.space_group_name_H-M   'P 1'
#
loop_
_entity.id
_entity.type
_entity.pdbx_description
1 polymer ?
#
loop_
_entity_poly.entity_id
_entity_poly.type
_entity_poly.pdbx_seq_one_letter_code
_entity_poly.pdbx_strand_id
1 'polypeptide(L)'
;TWGTALAGGQGDAALSWEGLRAEWIAKGLDFEYWLGVQNSKLPANTFVVRAADLEDADKKAFLEKYLRGWAMGLEFGYQNPRAAVEAVFEQFPTLAKNLGPELGTTSILQQINVFRGDMDKRGGWGSHDMASWQGFFDEILKIGQITAPVKAE
;
A
#
# COMPACT_ATOMS: atom_id res chain seq x y z
N THR A 1 19.76 -8.70 -2.86
CA THR A 1 18.68 -7.68 -2.77
C THR A 1 19.16 -6.54 -1.90
N TRP A 2 18.41 -5.44 -1.77
CA TRP A 2 18.78 -4.35 -0.85
C TRP A 2 19.00 -4.84 0.59
N GLY A 3 18.14 -5.73 1.10
CA GLY A 3 18.33 -6.36 2.42
C GLY A 3 19.64 -7.14 2.55
N THR A 4 20.02 -7.96 1.55
CA THR A 4 21.31 -8.67 1.58
C THR A 4 22.51 -7.73 1.54
N ALA A 5 22.43 -6.64 0.77
CA ALA A 5 23.49 -5.64 0.69
C ALA A 5 23.66 -4.92 2.04
N LEU A 6 22.56 -4.55 2.69
CA LEU A 6 22.56 -3.96 4.03
C LEU A 6 23.15 -4.91 5.07
N ALA A 7 22.69 -6.17 5.11
CA ALA A 7 23.24 -7.18 6.02
C ALA A 7 24.73 -7.47 5.77
N GLY A 8 25.19 -7.29 4.53
CA GLY A 8 26.60 -7.41 4.14
C GLY A 8 27.44 -6.15 4.39
N GLY A 9 26.89 -5.11 5.01
CA GLY A 9 27.61 -3.86 5.33
C GLY A 9 27.90 -2.97 4.12
N GLN A 10 27.18 -3.13 3.00
CA GLN A 10 27.38 -2.32 1.79
C GLN A 10 26.65 -0.97 1.83
N GLY A 11 25.96 -0.68 2.93
CA GLY A 11 25.30 0.60 3.21
C GLY A 11 24.77 0.62 4.65
N ASP A 12 24.44 1.81 5.14
CA ASP A 12 23.97 2.01 6.52
C ASP A 12 22.45 1.87 6.66
N ALA A 13 21.70 2.03 5.56
CA ALA A 13 20.25 1.93 5.53
C ALA A 13 19.74 1.47 4.15
N ALA A 14 18.56 0.86 4.12
CA ALA A 14 17.86 0.48 2.90
C ALA A 14 16.36 0.77 3.00
N LEU A 15 15.75 1.16 1.88
CA LEU A 15 14.30 1.34 1.81
C LEU A 15 13.61 -0.02 1.65
N SER A 16 12.58 -0.25 2.46
CA SER A 16 11.68 -1.41 2.35
C SER A 16 10.24 -0.95 2.47
N TRP A 17 9.36 -1.50 1.63
CA TRP A 17 7.91 -1.36 1.80
C TRP A 17 7.39 -2.51 2.68
N GLU A 18 6.21 -2.38 3.29
CA GLU A 18 5.76 -3.30 4.35
C GLU A 18 5.77 -4.79 3.95
N GLY A 19 5.33 -5.13 2.73
CA GLY A 19 5.37 -6.52 2.28
C GLY A 19 6.80 -7.06 2.11
N LEU A 20 7.75 -6.22 1.71
CA LEU A 20 9.17 -6.59 1.60
C LEU A 20 9.81 -6.73 2.99
N ARG A 21 9.36 -5.95 3.97
CA ARG A 21 9.77 -6.10 5.37
C ARG A 21 9.42 -7.49 5.91
N ALA A 22 8.19 -7.98 5.65
CA ALA A 22 7.81 -9.35 6.01
C ALA A 22 8.77 -10.39 5.38
N GLU A 23 9.11 -10.23 4.11
CA GLU A 23 10.04 -11.12 3.41
C GLU A 23 11.45 -11.11 4.05
N TRP A 24 11.96 -9.93 4.43
CA TRP A 24 13.27 -9.81 5.07
C TRP A 24 13.30 -10.51 6.43
N ILE A 25 12.28 -10.29 7.26
CA ILE A 25 12.13 -10.97 8.55
C ILE A 25 12.11 -12.50 8.35
N ALA A 26 11.37 -13.00 7.36
CA ALA A 26 11.30 -14.44 7.09
C ALA A 26 12.62 -15.05 6.60
N LYS A 27 13.51 -14.24 6.01
CA LYS A 27 14.86 -14.64 5.62
C LYS A 27 15.88 -14.55 6.77
N GLY A 28 15.43 -14.20 7.97
CA GLY A 28 16.30 -13.99 9.13
C GLY A 28 17.16 -12.73 9.02
N LEU A 29 16.75 -11.77 8.18
CA LEU A 29 17.41 -10.46 8.13
C LEU A 29 16.83 -9.61 9.27
N ASP A 30 17.64 -9.40 10.30
CA ASP A 30 17.28 -8.62 11.47
C ASP A 30 17.81 -7.19 11.33
N PHE A 31 16.89 -6.23 11.29
CA PHE A 31 17.19 -4.80 11.12
C PHE A 31 16.35 -3.97 12.08
N GLU A 32 16.87 -2.80 12.43
CA GLU A 32 16.05 -1.75 13.02
C GLU A 32 15.22 -1.06 11.94
N TYR A 33 13.95 -0.79 12.22
CA TYR A 33 13.02 -0.21 11.26
C TYR A 33 12.51 1.16 11.71
N TRP A 34 12.74 2.17 10.87
CA TRP A 34 11.96 3.40 10.90
C TRP A 34 10.71 3.21 10.05
N LEU A 35 9.54 3.12 10.70
CA LEU A 35 8.29 2.79 10.02
C LEU A 35 7.56 4.05 9.55
N GLY A 36 7.34 4.16 8.24
CA GLY A 36 6.59 5.26 7.65
C GLY A 36 5.18 5.40 8.23
N VAL A 37 4.48 4.29 8.53
CA VAL A 37 3.13 4.31 9.12
C VAL A 37 3.07 4.96 10.51
N GLN A 38 4.20 5.05 11.23
CA GLN A 38 4.29 5.68 12.54
C GLN A 38 4.76 7.14 12.48
N ASN A 39 5.45 7.52 11.41
CA ASN A 39 6.22 8.77 11.35
C ASN A 39 5.84 9.69 10.17
N SER A 40 5.14 9.17 9.17
CA SER A 40 4.71 9.92 7.99
C SER A 40 3.20 10.14 8.01
N LYS A 41 2.79 11.35 7.61
CA LYS A 41 1.38 11.70 7.36
C LYS A 41 1.06 11.75 5.87
N LEU A 42 2.02 11.40 5.00
CA LEU A 42 1.86 11.44 3.56
C LEU A 42 1.04 10.23 3.08
N PRO A 43 0.29 10.37 1.97
CA PRO A 43 -0.53 9.30 1.44
C PRO A 43 0.33 8.16 0.90
N ALA A 44 -0.25 6.96 0.87
CA ALA A 44 0.31 5.79 0.21
C ALA A 44 -0.31 5.60 -1.19
N ASN A 45 -0.14 4.41 -1.76
CA ASN A 45 -0.69 4.04 -3.06
C ASN A 45 -2.19 4.34 -3.18
N THR A 46 -2.61 4.80 -4.37
CA THR A 46 -4.00 5.10 -4.69
C THR A 46 -4.37 4.61 -6.09
N PHE A 47 -5.66 4.59 -6.39
CA PHE A 47 -6.15 4.53 -7.77
C PHE A 47 -6.10 5.92 -8.41
N VAL A 48 -5.63 5.96 -9.65
CA VAL A 48 -5.64 7.17 -10.47
C VAL A 48 -6.54 6.90 -11.67
N VAL A 49 -7.52 7.77 -11.86
CA VAL A 49 -8.44 7.74 -13.01
C VAL A 49 -8.30 9.04 -13.79
N ARG A 50 -8.55 9.00 -15.10
CA ARG A 50 -8.56 10.22 -15.91
C ARG A 50 -9.82 11.01 -15.59
N ALA A 51 -9.68 12.32 -15.39
CA ALA A 51 -10.82 13.20 -15.15
C ALA A 51 -11.90 13.07 -16.25
N ALA A 52 -11.48 12.98 -17.53
CA ALA A 52 -12.40 12.81 -18.66
C ALA A 52 -13.22 11.51 -18.62
N ASP A 53 -12.76 10.46 -17.91
CA ASP A 53 -13.54 9.23 -17.75
C ASP A 53 -14.67 9.39 -16.72
N LEU A 54 -14.66 10.45 -15.90
CA LEU A 54 -15.74 10.78 -14.97
C LEU A 54 -16.90 11.54 -15.62
N GLU A 55 -16.64 12.18 -16.76
CA GLU A 55 -17.64 12.90 -17.56
C GLU A 55 -18.48 11.95 -18.46
N ASP A 56 -17.97 10.74 -18.70
CA ASP A 56 -18.67 9.68 -19.41
C ASP A 56 -19.50 8.85 -18.42
N ALA A 57 -20.82 8.85 -18.57
CA ALA A 57 -21.74 8.21 -17.64
C ALA A 57 -21.53 6.69 -17.51
N ASP A 58 -21.20 6.01 -18.62
CA ASP A 58 -21.00 4.55 -18.62
C ASP A 58 -19.69 4.19 -17.94
N LYS A 59 -18.62 4.96 -18.21
CA LYS A 59 -17.33 4.77 -17.52
C LYS A 59 -17.42 5.09 -16.04
N LYS A 60 -18.09 6.18 -15.66
CA LYS A 60 -18.33 6.50 -14.26
C LYS A 60 -19.09 5.37 -13.55
N ALA A 61 -20.17 4.88 -14.15
CA ALA A 61 -20.94 3.76 -13.60
C ALA A 61 -20.10 2.47 -13.48
N PHE A 62 -19.21 2.22 -14.43
CA PHE A 62 -18.25 1.10 -14.35
C PHE A 62 -17.27 1.28 -13.18
N LEU A 63 -16.67 2.46 -13.04
CA LEU A 63 -15.71 2.76 -11.96
C LEU A 63 -16.37 2.63 -10.58
N GLU A 64 -17.60 3.12 -10.41
CA GLU A 64 -18.35 2.96 -9.16
C GLU A 64 -18.59 1.48 -8.79
N LYS A 65 -18.95 0.65 -9.77
CA LYS A 65 -19.12 -0.80 -9.58
C LYS A 65 -17.80 -1.48 -9.24
N TYR A 66 -16.74 -1.13 -9.96
CA TYR A 66 -15.40 -1.66 -9.74
C TYR A 66 -14.90 -1.33 -8.32
N LEU A 67 -14.95 -0.06 -7.93
CA LEU A 67 -14.48 0.39 -6.62
C LEU A 67 -15.30 -0.20 -5.48
N ARG A 68 -16.61 -0.42 -5.67
CA ARG A 68 -17.45 -1.15 -4.71
C ARG A 68 -16.97 -2.60 -4.55
N GLY A 69 -16.75 -3.31 -5.64
CA GLY A 69 -16.24 -4.68 -5.62
C GLY A 69 -14.85 -4.76 -4.97
N TRP A 70 -13.98 -3.80 -5.26
CA TRP A 70 -12.67 -3.68 -4.64
C TRP A 70 -12.76 -3.44 -3.13
N ALA A 71 -13.62 -2.51 -2.67
CA ALA A 71 -13.83 -2.25 -1.25
C ALA A 71 -14.37 -3.49 -0.52
N MET A 72 -15.28 -4.25 -1.15
CA MET A 72 -15.74 -5.53 -0.61
C MET A 72 -14.61 -6.56 -0.50
N GLY A 73 -13.71 -6.61 -1.49
CA GLY A 73 -12.52 -7.47 -1.46
C GLY A 73 -11.55 -7.11 -0.35
N LEU A 74 -11.34 -5.81 -0.10
CA LEU A 74 -10.52 -5.34 1.02
C LEU A 74 -11.13 -5.69 2.37
N GLU A 75 -12.45 -5.50 2.54
CA GLU A 75 -13.15 -5.90 3.76
C GLU A 75 -13.05 -7.42 3.97
N PHE A 76 -13.28 -8.21 2.92
CA PHE A 76 -13.11 -9.66 2.99
C PHE A 76 -11.69 -10.05 3.42
N GLY A 77 -10.66 -9.43 2.83
CA GLY A 77 -9.27 -9.70 3.16
C GLY A 77 -8.89 -9.27 4.57
N TYR A 78 -9.49 -8.20 5.09
CA TYR A 78 -9.32 -7.81 6.48
C TYR A 78 -9.93 -8.82 7.46
N GLN A 79 -11.15 -9.26 7.19
CA GLN A 79 -11.86 -10.22 8.04
C GLN A 79 -11.31 -11.66 7.90
N ASN A 80 -10.76 -12.00 6.73
CA ASN A 80 -10.33 -13.35 6.37
C ASN A 80 -8.93 -13.35 5.71
N PRO A 81 -7.88 -12.88 6.41
CA PRO A 81 -6.56 -12.64 5.81
C PRO A 81 -5.94 -13.91 5.20
N ARG A 82 -6.13 -15.07 5.84
CA ARG A 82 -5.63 -16.36 5.33
C ARG A 82 -6.33 -16.78 4.03
N ALA A 83 -7.64 -16.59 3.95
CA ALA A 83 -8.42 -16.93 2.76
C ALA A 83 -8.10 -16.00 1.59
N ALA A 84 -7.90 -14.70 1.87
CA ALA A 84 -7.44 -13.76 0.85
C ALA A 84 -6.04 -14.10 0.31
N VAL A 85 -5.12 -14.54 1.18
CA VAL A 85 -3.80 -15.04 0.75
C VAL A 85 -3.93 -16.28 -0.13
N GLU A 86 -4.79 -17.22 0.25
CA GLU A 86 -5.03 -18.43 -0.56
C GLU A 86 -5.56 -18.06 -1.96
N ALA A 87 -6.54 -17.15 -2.05
CA ALA A 87 -7.06 -16.68 -3.33
C ALA A 87 -5.97 -16.04 -4.22
N VAL A 88 -5.01 -15.33 -3.62
CA VAL A 88 -3.84 -14.81 -4.35
C VAL A 88 -2.91 -15.95 -4.78
N PHE A 89 -2.67 -16.93 -3.91
CA PHE A 89 -1.79 -18.06 -4.17
C PHE A 89 -2.31 -18.98 -5.28
N GLU A 90 -3.62 -19.18 -5.37
CA GLU A 90 -4.26 -19.91 -6.48
C GLU A 90 -3.98 -19.23 -7.83
N GLN A 91 -3.98 -17.89 -7.88
CA GLN A 91 -3.69 -17.12 -9.10
C GLN A 91 -2.18 -17.02 -9.38
N PHE A 92 -1.35 -17.05 -8.34
CA PHE A 92 0.10 -16.90 -8.44
C PHE A 92 0.85 -18.07 -7.75
N PRO A 93 0.84 -19.28 -8.32
CA PRO A 93 1.42 -20.47 -7.67
C PRO A 93 2.91 -20.35 -7.34
N THR A 94 3.68 -19.61 -8.15
CA THR A 94 5.10 -19.34 -7.86
C THR A 94 5.27 -18.51 -6.59
N LEU A 95 4.39 -17.54 -6.35
CA LEU A 95 4.38 -16.75 -5.12
C LEU A 95 4.04 -17.63 -3.92
N ALA A 96 3.03 -18.51 -4.06
CA ALA A 96 2.62 -19.47 -3.05
C ALA A 96 3.79 -20.36 -2.61
N LYS A 97 4.52 -20.92 -3.58
CA LYS A 97 5.69 -21.78 -3.35
C LYS A 97 6.82 -21.04 -2.60
N ASN A 98 7.03 -19.76 -2.90
CA ASN A 98 8.16 -19.00 -2.35
C ASN A 98 7.89 -18.45 -0.95
N LEU A 99 6.66 -18.02 -0.67
CA LEU A 99 6.33 -17.42 0.62
C LEU A 99 5.76 -18.44 1.60
N GLY A 100 4.92 -19.36 1.12
CA GLY A 100 4.10 -20.18 1.99
C GLY A 100 3.04 -19.36 2.72
N PRO A 101 2.07 -20.04 3.34
CA PRO A 101 0.85 -19.38 3.78
C PRO A 101 1.08 -18.51 5.02
N GLU A 102 1.99 -18.89 5.92
CA GLU A 102 2.36 -18.10 7.10
C GLU A 102 2.92 -16.72 6.72
N LEU A 103 3.97 -16.68 5.89
CA LEU A 103 4.55 -15.43 5.44
C LEU A 103 3.58 -14.60 4.60
N GLY A 104 2.79 -15.23 3.74
CA GLY A 104 1.72 -14.54 3.01
C GLY A 104 0.73 -13.85 3.95
N THR A 105 0.34 -14.53 5.03
CA THR A 105 -0.58 -13.98 6.04
C THR A 105 0.05 -12.83 6.82
N THR A 106 1.30 -12.97 7.25
CA THR A 106 2.03 -11.88 7.92
C THR A 106 2.18 -10.67 7.01
N SER A 107 2.51 -10.89 5.73
CA SER A 107 2.66 -9.82 4.74
C SER A 107 1.35 -9.08 4.50
N ILE A 108 0.22 -9.78 4.32
CA ILE A 108 -1.07 -9.10 4.09
C ILE A 108 -1.52 -8.31 5.33
N LEU A 109 -1.30 -8.82 6.55
CA LEU A 109 -1.66 -8.11 7.79
C LEU A 109 -0.85 -6.82 7.95
N GLN A 110 0.45 -6.84 7.63
CA GLN A 110 1.29 -5.64 7.64
C GLN A 110 0.83 -4.62 6.59
N GLN A 111 0.48 -5.08 5.39
CA GLN A 111 -0.05 -4.20 4.34
C GLN A 111 -1.42 -3.62 4.70
N ILE A 112 -2.32 -4.42 5.28
CA ILE A 112 -3.65 -3.97 5.74
C ILE A 112 -3.50 -2.83 6.74
N ASN A 113 -2.54 -2.92 7.67
CA ASN A 113 -2.29 -1.84 8.63
C ASN A 113 -2.00 -0.49 7.95
N VAL A 114 -1.38 -0.50 6.77
CA VAL A 114 -1.11 0.72 5.99
C VAL A 114 -2.36 1.20 5.28
N PHE A 115 -2.97 0.37 4.43
CA PHE A 115 -4.02 0.86 3.54
C PHE A 115 -5.38 1.04 4.23
N ARG A 116 -5.66 0.30 5.31
CA ARG A 116 -6.88 0.45 6.12
C ARG A 116 -6.82 1.73 6.96
N GLY A 117 -5.69 1.94 7.65
CA GLY A 117 -5.57 3.00 8.65
C GLY A 117 -6.66 2.91 9.74
N ASP A 118 -6.97 4.06 10.34
CA ASP A 118 -8.01 4.20 11.37
C ASP A 118 -9.40 4.35 10.73
N MET A 119 -10.14 3.24 10.59
CA MET A 119 -11.46 3.24 9.94
C MET A 119 -12.52 4.04 10.68
N ASP A 120 -12.38 4.24 12.00
CA ASP A 120 -13.35 5.01 12.79
C ASP A 120 -13.27 6.52 12.47
N LYS A 121 -12.14 6.97 11.92
CA LYS A 121 -11.90 8.36 11.51
C LYS A 121 -12.04 8.59 10.01
N ARG A 122 -12.30 7.54 9.23
CA ARG A 122 -12.28 7.58 7.75
C ARG A 122 -13.68 7.41 7.16
N GLY A 123 -13.84 7.85 5.91
CA GLY A 123 -15.08 7.66 5.14
C GLY A 123 -15.30 6.24 4.61
N GLY A 124 -14.53 5.25 5.10
CA GLY A 124 -14.51 3.88 4.59
C GLY A 124 -13.30 3.57 3.70
N TRP A 125 -13.30 2.37 3.10
CA TRP A 125 -12.24 1.89 2.21
C TRP A 125 -12.01 2.84 1.03
N GLY A 126 -10.75 3.21 0.78
CA GLY A 126 -10.38 4.11 -0.32
C GLY A 126 -10.66 5.60 -0.07
N SER A 127 -11.19 5.99 1.10
CA SER A 127 -11.35 7.41 1.43
C SER A 127 -9.99 8.10 1.52
N HIS A 128 -9.89 9.34 1.04
CA HIS A 128 -8.65 10.10 1.07
C HIS A 128 -8.74 11.30 2.00
N ASP A 129 -7.65 11.57 2.71
CA ASP A 129 -7.44 12.81 3.46
C ASP A 129 -6.80 13.85 2.51
N MET A 130 -7.55 14.87 2.13
CA MET A 130 -7.06 15.91 1.21
C MET A 130 -5.94 16.76 1.83
N ALA A 131 -5.91 16.92 3.16
CA ALA A 131 -4.83 17.64 3.83
C ALA A 131 -3.52 16.85 3.75
N SER A 132 -3.59 15.52 3.88
CA SER A 132 -2.45 14.62 3.64
C SER A 132 -1.92 14.74 2.21
N TRP A 133 -2.80 14.75 1.20
CA TRP A 133 -2.42 14.94 -0.20
C TRP A 133 -1.83 16.31 -0.47
N GLN A 134 -2.41 17.38 0.08
CA GLN A 134 -1.84 18.72 -0.08
C GLN A 134 -0.43 18.77 0.52
N GLY A 135 -0.23 18.22 1.73
CA GLY A 135 1.09 18.13 2.35
C GLY A 135 2.10 17.35 1.50
N PHE A 136 1.68 16.29 0.80
CA PHE A 136 2.53 15.58 -0.15
C PHE A 136 2.94 16.46 -1.32
N PHE A 137 1.98 17.14 -1.98
CA PHE A 137 2.27 18.02 -3.10
C PHE A 137 3.19 19.18 -2.70
N ASP A 138 2.99 19.74 -1.52
CA ASP A 138 3.82 20.81 -0.97
C ASP A 138 5.25 20.33 -0.69
N GLU A 139 5.43 19.15 -0.09
CA GLU A 139 6.77 18.60 0.18
C GLU A 139 7.50 18.24 -1.12
N ILE A 140 6.82 17.64 -2.12
CA ILE A 140 7.49 17.33 -3.40
C ILE A 140 7.85 18.58 -4.21
N LEU A 141 7.09 19.68 -4.06
CA LEU A 141 7.45 20.99 -4.61
C LEU A 141 8.68 21.56 -3.88
N LYS A 142 8.68 21.53 -2.56
CA LYS A 142 9.74 22.05 -1.70
C LYS A 142 11.09 21.36 -1.93
N ILE A 143 11.10 20.04 -2.17
CA ILE A 143 12.33 19.30 -2.50
C ILE A 143 12.71 19.40 -3.99
N GLY A 144 11.93 20.11 -4.80
CA GLY A 144 12.19 20.34 -6.22
C GLY A 144 11.89 19.15 -7.14
N GLN A 145 11.10 18.17 -6.69
CA GLN A 145 10.67 17.06 -7.54
C GLN A 145 9.60 17.51 -8.56
N ILE A 146 8.84 18.55 -8.24
CA ILE A 146 7.99 19.28 -9.18
C ILE A 146 8.34 20.77 -9.15
N THR A 147 8.00 21.49 -10.23
CA THR A 147 8.33 22.92 -10.39
C THR A 147 7.11 23.83 -10.27
N ALA A 148 5.91 23.27 -10.28
CA ALA A 148 4.65 24.01 -10.18
C ALA A 148 3.81 23.41 -9.04
N PRO A 149 3.09 24.25 -8.28
CA PRO A 149 2.22 23.77 -7.21
C PRO A 149 1.06 22.95 -7.78
N VAL A 150 0.69 21.91 -7.04
CA VAL A 150 -0.49 21.08 -7.31
C VAL A 150 -1.45 21.25 -6.14
N LYS A 151 -2.72 21.53 -6.45
CA LYS A 151 -3.79 21.56 -5.46
C LYS A 151 -4.45 20.19 -5.40
N ALA A 152 -4.70 19.69 -4.19
CA ALA A 152 -5.35 18.40 -4.01
C ALA A 152 -6.82 18.36 -4.48
N GLU A 153 -7.49 19.53 -4.56
CA GLU A 153 -8.90 19.73 -4.96
C GLU A 153 -9.07 20.66 -6.16
#